data_AF-A0A414Z460-F1
#
_entry.id   AF-A0A414Z460-F1
#
_cell.length_a   1.000
_cell.length_b   1.000
_cell.length_c   1.000
_cell.angle_alpha   90.00
_cell.angle_beta   90.00
_cell.angle_gamma   90.00
#
_symmetry.space_group_name_H-M   'P 1'
#
loop_
_entity.id
_entity.type
_entity.pdbx_description
1 polymer ?
#
loop_
_entity_poly.entity_id
_entity_poly.type
_entity_poly.pdbx_seq_one_letter_code
_entity_poly.pdbx_strand_id
1 'polypeptide(L)'
;MEDFKKKMSADMNDKEIVFSKSIKAGKRIYYLDVKKNRKDEMFLAITESKKVIMGEGDDSQVSFEKHKIFLYREDFQKFMAGLTEAIDFIDRNDMNDYISRLTQEADMEKEQAAIEEEAKEEKLGSEIKIDIDF
;
A
#
# COMPACT_ATOMS: atom_id res chain seq x y z
N MET A 1 -38.47 -10.04 8.46
CA MET A 1 -38.76 -10.51 7.08
C MET A 1 -37.69 -10.09 6.06
N GLU A 2 -36.79 -9.15 6.38
CA GLU A 2 -35.71 -8.72 5.48
C GLU A 2 -34.50 -9.68 5.42
N ASP A 3 -34.20 -10.38 6.53
CA ASP A 3 -33.04 -11.29 6.60
C ASP A 3 -33.15 -12.52 5.68
N PHE A 4 -34.37 -12.99 5.41
CA PHE A 4 -34.62 -14.12 4.51
C PHE A 4 -34.41 -13.76 3.03
N LYS A 5 -34.69 -12.52 2.63
CA LYS A 5 -34.43 -12.05 1.26
C LYS A 5 -32.92 -11.87 0.99
N LYS A 6 -32.15 -11.49 2.00
CA LYS A 6 -30.70 -11.26 1.88
C LYS A 6 -29.90 -12.57 1.77
N LYS A 7 -30.40 -13.67 2.35
CA LYS A 7 -29.77 -14.99 2.26
C LYS A 7 -29.94 -15.63 0.87
N MET A 8 -31.14 -15.55 0.27
CA MET A 8 -31.40 -16.13 -1.06
C MET A 8 -30.65 -15.43 -2.20
N SER A 9 -30.36 -14.13 -2.10
CA SER A 9 -29.63 -13.40 -3.16
C SER A 9 -28.13 -13.70 -3.19
N ALA A 10 -27.54 -14.07 -2.03
CA ALA A 10 -26.15 -14.52 -1.96
C ALA A 10 -26.00 -15.92 -2.59
N ASP A 11 -26.88 -16.86 -2.25
CA ASP A 11 -26.82 -18.25 -2.74
C ASP A 11 -27.04 -18.38 -4.25
N MET A 12 -27.80 -17.49 -4.89
CA MET A 12 -27.92 -17.50 -6.36
C MET A 12 -26.68 -16.96 -7.07
N ASN A 13 -25.92 -16.05 -6.45
CA ASN A 13 -24.72 -15.45 -7.03
C ASN A 13 -23.50 -16.39 -6.97
N ASP A 14 -23.51 -17.37 -6.06
CA ASP A 14 -22.42 -18.35 -5.91
C ASP A 14 -22.55 -19.54 -6.86
N LYS A 15 -23.77 -19.84 -7.33
CA LYS A 15 -24.04 -20.94 -8.28
C LYS A 15 -23.42 -20.77 -9.67
N GLU A 16 -22.98 -19.57 -10.03
CA GLU A 16 -22.36 -19.25 -11.33
C GLU A 16 -20.83 -19.04 -11.24
N ILE A 17 -20.21 -19.28 -10.08
CA ILE A 17 -18.76 -19.17 -9.90
C ILE A 17 -18.06 -20.38 -10.54
N VAL A 18 -17.29 -20.12 -11.58
CA VAL A 18 -16.47 -21.12 -12.29
C VAL A 18 -15.11 -21.30 -11.62
N PHE A 19 -14.56 -20.22 -11.07
CA PHE A 19 -13.29 -20.22 -10.35
C PHE A 19 -13.32 -19.14 -9.27
N SER A 20 -12.70 -19.40 -8.12
CA SER A 20 -12.55 -18.42 -7.05
C SER A 20 -11.16 -18.51 -6.44
N LYS A 21 -10.53 -17.35 -6.22
CA LYS A 21 -9.30 -17.21 -5.46
C LYS A 21 -9.48 -16.16 -4.38
N SER A 22 -9.17 -16.52 -3.14
CA SER A 22 -9.12 -15.59 -2.02
C SER A 22 -7.68 -15.23 -1.65
N ILE A 23 -7.46 -13.97 -1.29
CA ILE A 23 -6.18 -13.41 -0.89
C ILE A 23 -6.39 -12.67 0.43
N LYS A 24 -5.79 -13.15 1.52
CA LYS A 24 -5.86 -12.51 2.84
C LYS A 24 -4.73 -11.49 2.97
N ALA A 25 -5.06 -10.28 3.38
CA ALA A 25 -4.12 -9.16 3.55
C ALA A 25 -4.47 -8.36 4.81
N GLY A 26 -4.09 -8.87 5.99
CA GLY A 26 -4.38 -8.24 7.27
C GLY A 26 -5.88 -8.10 7.55
N LYS A 27 -6.37 -6.85 7.68
CA LYS A 27 -7.80 -6.55 7.89
C LYS A 27 -8.66 -6.70 6.62
N ARG A 28 -8.04 -6.94 5.47
CA ARG A 28 -8.70 -7.06 4.17
C ARG A 28 -8.62 -8.48 3.63
N ILE A 29 -9.63 -8.88 2.88
CA ILE A 29 -9.62 -10.09 2.06
C ILE A 29 -10.07 -9.69 0.66
N TYR A 30 -9.28 -10.05 -0.35
CA TYR A 30 -9.65 -9.88 -1.75
C TYR A 30 -10.16 -11.21 -2.31
N TYR A 31 -11.28 -11.17 -3.03
CA TYR A 31 -11.86 -12.30 -3.74
C TYR A 31 -11.80 -12.02 -5.23
N LEU A 32 -11.22 -12.95 -5.99
CA LEU A 32 -11.14 -12.94 -7.44
C LEU A 32 -12.00 -14.08 -7.97
N ASP A 33 -13.24 -13.77 -8.34
CA ASP A 33 -14.21 -14.77 -8.80
C ASP A 33 -14.42 -14.67 -10.31
N VAL A 34 -14.22 -15.77 -11.03
CA VAL A 34 -14.64 -15.89 -12.42
C VAL A 34 -16.06 -16.42 -12.45
N LYS A 35 -16.97 -15.64 -13.03
CA LYS A 35 -18.39 -15.96 -13.14
C LYS A 35 -18.82 -16.05 -14.60
N LYS A 36 -19.85 -16.83 -14.87
CA LYS A 36 -20.53 -16.86 -16.16
C LYS A 36 -21.81 -16.07 -16.11
N ASN A 37 -22.11 -15.29 -17.15
CA ASN A 37 -23.43 -14.70 -17.32
C ASN A 37 -24.40 -15.72 -17.97
N ARG A 38 -25.66 -15.31 -18.17
CA ARG A 38 -26.70 -16.13 -18.83
C ARG A 38 -26.37 -16.52 -20.29
N LYS A 39 -25.37 -15.90 -20.92
CA LYS A 39 -24.88 -16.18 -22.29
C LYS A 39 -23.62 -17.05 -22.29
N ASP A 40 -23.25 -17.66 -21.17
CA ASP A 40 -22.01 -18.42 -20.99
C ASP A 40 -20.71 -17.60 -21.12
N GLU A 41 -20.80 -16.27 -21.17
CA GLU A 41 -19.63 -15.39 -21.22
C GLU A 41 -19.04 -15.23 -19.82
N MET A 42 -17.72 -15.37 -19.72
CA MET A 42 -17.01 -15.26 -18.45
C MET A 42 -16.57 -13.83 -18.18
N PHE A 43 -16.74 -13.40 -16.93
CA PHE A 43 -16.26 -12.11 -16.42
C PHE A 43 -15.66 -12.28 -15.02
N LEU A 44 -14.83 -11.33 -14.61
CA LEU A 44 -14.17 -11.32 -13.31
C LEU A 44 -14.93 -10.40 -12.35
N ALA A 45 -15.25 -10.90 -11.16
CA ALA A 45 -15.74 -10.12 -10.05
C ALA A 45 -14.63 -10.02 -8.99
N ILE A 46 -14.09 -8.81 -8.81
CA ILE A 46 -13.06 -8.52 -7.80
C ILE A 46 -13.77 -7.87 -6.61
N THR A 47 -13.67 -8.48 -5.43
CA THR A 47 -14.28 -7.95 -4.20
C THR A 47 -13.22 -7.76 -3.13
N GLU A 48 -13.04 -6.53 -2.64
CA GLU A 48 -12.38 -6.26 -1.37
C GLU A 48 -13.41 -6.40 -0.25
N SER A 49 -13.08 -7.12 0.83
CA SER A 49 -13.83 -7.17 2.07
C SER A 49 -12.94 -6.71 3.22
N LYS A 50 -13.21 -5.54 3.77
CA LYS A 50 -12.47 -4.93 4.87
C LYS A 50 -13.22 -5.13 6.19
N LYS A 51 -12.55 -5.71 7.18
CA LYS A 51 -13.07 -5.81 8.55
C LYS A 51 -13.03 -4.42 9.21
N VAL A 52 -14.18 -3.93 9.64
CA VAL A 52 -14.35 -2.69 10.40
C VAL A 52 -14.79 -3.08 11.81
N ILE A 53 -14.16 -2.48 12.81
CA ILE A 53 -14.51 -2.65 14.22
C ILE A 53 -14.96 -1.28 14.70
N MET A 54 -16.22 -1.16 15.14
CA MET A 54 -16.78 0.07 15.69
C MET A 54 -17.03 -0.10 17.19
N GLY A 55 -16.77 0.95 17.97
CA GLY A 55 -16.86 0.91 19.43
C GLY A 55 -15.52 0.64 20.13
N GLU A 56 -15.41 1.03 21.40
CA GLU A 56 -14.27 0.78 22.27
C GLU A 56 -14.68 -0.17 23.42
N GLY A 57 -13.82 -1.12 23.79
CA GLY A 57 -14.08 -2.07 24.88
C GLY A 57 -14.99 -3.24 24.50
N ASP A 58 -15.79 -3.72 25.47
CA ASP A 58 -16.64 -4.91 25.36
C ASP A 58 -17.81 -4.77 24.37
N ASP A 59 -18.17 -3.54 23.99
CA ASP A 59 -19.26 -3.25 23.04
C ASP A 59 -18.78 -3.19 21.57
N SER A 60 -17.59 -3.72 21.27
CA SER A 60 -17.06 -3.69 19.91
C SER A 60 -17.93 -4.47 18.92
N GLN A 61 -18.45 -3.78 17.89
CA GLN A 61 -19.18 -4.38 16.78
C GLN A 61 -18.25 -4.64 15.60
N VAL A 62 -18.26 -5.88 15.10
CA VAL A 62 -17.52 -6.26 13.89
C VAL A 62 -18.45 -6.19 12.68
N SER A 63 -18.09 -5.36 11.71
CA SER A 63 -18.75 -5.27 10.41
C SER A 63 -17.74 -5.50 9.27
N PHE A 64 -18.25 -5.74 8.07
CA PHE A 64 -17.43 -5.94 6.87
C PHE A 64 -17.90 -5.00 5.77
N GLU A 65 -17.03 -4.08 5.39
CA GLU A 65 -17.22 -3.18 4.25
C GLU A 65 -16.75 -3.90 2.98
N LYS A 66 -17.59 -3.90 1.93
CA LYS A 66 -17.28 -4.59 0.67
C LYS A 66 -17.25 -3.62 -0.50
N HIS A 67 -16.14 -3.59 -1.23
CA HIS A 67 -16.02 -2.91 -2.51
C HIS A 67 -15.97 -3.95 -3.61
N LYS A 68 -16.82 -3.84 -4.62
CA LYS A 68 -16.93 -4.82 -5.70
C LYS A 68 -16.84 -4.12 -7.04
N ILE A 69 -16.00 -4.66 -7.90
CA ILE A 69 -15.90 -4.27 -9.31
C ILE A 69 -16.11 -5.50 -10.20
N PHE A 70 -16.71 -5.27 -11.36
CA PHE A 70 -16.88 -6.28 -12.40
C PHE A 70 -16.02 -5.88 -13.59
N LEU A 71 -15.27 -6.84 -14.12
CA LEU A 71 -14.40 -6.66 -15.26
C LEU A 71 -14.77 -7.66 -16.34
N TYR A 72 -15.07 -7.16 -17.53
CA TYR A 72 -15.47 -7.96 -18.69
C TYR A 72 -14.27 -8.25 -19.59
N ARG A 73 -14.38 -9.32 -20.37
CA ARG A 73 -13.25 -9.91 -21.11
C ARG A 73 -12.62 -8.93 -22.11
N GLU A 74 -13.42 -8.10 -22.74
CA GLU A 74 -13.02 -7.06 -23.69
C GLU A 74 -12.10 -6.00 -23.08
N ASP A 75 -12.20 -5.77 -21.77
CA ASP A 75 -11.48 -4.71 -21.07
C ASP A 75 -10.25 -5.23 -20.31
N PHE A 76 -10.01 -6.55 -20.26
CA PHE A 76 -8.92 -7.15 -19.48
C PHE A 76 -7.57 -6.53 -19.76
N GLN A 77 -7.20 -6.38 -21.04
CA GLN A 77 -5.89 -5.86 -21.41
C GLN A 77 -5.74 -4.38 -21.03
N LYS A 78 -6.77 -3.57 -21.27
CA LYS A 78 -6.76 -2.14 -20.92
C LYS A 78 -6.67 -1.93 -19.41
N PHE A 79 -7.45 -2.70 -18.65
CA PHE A 79 -7.45 -2.64 -17.20
C PHE A 79 -6.12 -3.09 -16.61
N MET A 80 -5.56 -4.21 -17.09
CA MET A 80 -4.27 -4.72 -16.61
C MET A 80 -3.12 -3.75 -16.91
N ALA A 81 -3.13 -3.10 -18.08
CA ALA A 81 -2.13 -2.08 -18.42
C ALA A 81 -2.20 -0.89 -17.46
N GLY A 82 -3.38 -0.30 -17.27
CA GLY A 82 -3.55 0.84 -16.36
C GLY A 82 -3.28 0.48 -14.89
N LEU A 83 -3.64 -0.74 -14.46
CA LEU A 83 -3.33 -1.22 -13.12
C LEU A 83 -1.81 -1.37 -12.91
N THR A 84 -1.11 -1.94 -13.89
CA THR A 84 0.35 -2.11 -13.83
C THR A 84 1.04 -0.75 -13.80
N GLU A 85 0.63 0.19 -14.65
CA GLU A 85 1.17 1.55 -14.67
C GLU A 85 0.98 2.27 -13.33
N ALA A 86 -0.20 2.14 -12.72
CA ALA A 86 -0.47 2.75 -11.41
C ALA A 86 0.37 2.13 -10.29
N ILE A 87 0.59 0.81 -10.31
CA ILE A 87 1.46 0.12 -9.34
C ILE A 87 2.90 0.56 -9.54
N ASP A 88 3.40 0.56 -10.77
CA ASP A 88 4.76 0.99 -11.09
C ASP A 88 5.02 2.44 -10.66
N PHE A 89 4.02 3.32 -10.78
CA PHE A 89 4.11 4.70 -10.32
C PHE A 89 4.27 4.80 -8.80
N ILE A 90 3.53 3.98 -8.03
CA ILE A 90 3.66 3.91 -6.57
C ILE A 90 5.05 3.42 -6.19
N ASP A 91 5.49 2.30 -6.76
CA ASP A 91 6.77 1.67 -6.44
C ASP A 91 7.97 2.60 -6.75
N ARG A 92 7.90 3.35 -7.85
CA ARG A 92 8.92 4.34 -8.19
C ARG A 92 8.94 5.52 -7.23
N ASN A 93 7.77 6.02 -6.81
CA ASN A 93 7.71 7.12 -5.86
C ASN A 93 8.19 6.71 -4.47
N ASP A 94 7.85 5.51 -4.01
CA ASP A 94 8.36 4.98 -2.74
C ASP A 94 9.89 4.83 -2.78
N MET A 95 10.46 4.43 -3.92
CA MET A 95 11.91 4.42 -4.15
C MET A 95 12.54 5.82 -4.20
N ASN A 96 11.88 6.78 -4.86
CA ASN A 96 12.37 8.16 -4.91
C ASN A 96 12.34 8.82 -3.53
N ASP A 97 11.32 8.55 -2.71
CA ASP A 97 11.23 9.04 -1.33
C ASP A 97 12.31 8.40 -0.44
N TYR A 98 12.64 7.13 -0.67
CA TYR A 98 13.74 6.46 0.02
C TYR A 98 15.11 7.03 -0.37
N ILE A 99 15.37 7.23 -1.66
CA ILE A 99 16.61 7.85 -2.16
C ILE A 99 16.73 9.30 -1.69
N SER A 100 15.63 10.06 -1.69
CA SER A 100 15.59 11.43 -1.18
C SER A 100 16.02 11.50 0.28
N ARG A 101 15.48 10.61 1.14
CA ARG A 101 15.89 10.53 2.56
C ARG A 101 17.36 10.16 2.73
N LEU A 102 17.85 9.16 1.98
CA LEU A 102 19.27 8.77 2.02
C LEU A 102 20.20 9.91 1.58
N THR A 103 19.79 10.68 0.56
CA THR A 103 20.58 11.82 0.08
C THR A 103 20.59 12.94 1.12
N GLN A 104 19.44 13.22 1.74
CA GLN A 104 19.34 14.18 2.84
C GLN A 104 20.20 13.78 4.05
N GLU A 105 20.17 12.51 4.45
CA GLU A 105 21.00 11.99 5.54
C GLU A 105 22.49 12.10 5.22
N ALA A 106 22.90 11.74 4.00
CA ALA A 106 24.29 11.85 3.55
C ALA A 106 24.78 13.32 3.45
N ASP A 107 23.91 14.25 3.07
CA ASP A 107 24.25 15.67 3.00
C ASP A 107 24.37 16.29 4.41
N MET A 108 23.51 15.90 5.35
CA MET A 108 23.64 16.30 6.77
C MET A 108 24.91 15.76 7.42
N GLU A 109 25.29 14.50 7.14
CA GLU A 109 26.54 13.92 7.67
C GLU A 109 27.78 14.65 7.15
N LYS A 110 27.78 15.06 5.88
CA LYS A 110 28.87 15.85 5.30
C LYS A 110 28.97 17.25 5.91
N GLU A 111 27.83 17.90 6.12
CA GLU A 111 27.77 19.23 6.75
C GLU A 111 28.29 19.17 8.19
N GLN A 112 27.92 18.13 8.95
CA GLN A 112 28.42 17.89 10.30
C GLN A 112 29.93 17.62 10.33
N ALA A 113 30.44 16.80 9.40
CA ALA A 113 31.87 16.52 9.30
C ALA A 113 32.70 17.76 8.94
N ALA A 114 32.18 18.64 8.07
CA ALA A 114 32.83 19.90 7.72
C ALA A 114 32.93 20.85 8.93
N ILE A 115 31.85 20.97 9.71
CA ILE A 115 31.83 21.79 10.94
C ILE A 115 32.83 21.24 11.98
N GLU A 116 32.96 19.92 12.09
CA GLU A 116 33.92 19.29 13.02
C GLU A 116 35.38 19.46 12.57
N GLU A 117 35.67 19.49 11.27
CA GLU A 117 37.01 19.79 10.76
C GLU A 117 37.37 21.26 11.00
N GLU A 118 36.48 22.21 10.68
CA GLU A 118 36.73 23.64 10.95
C GLU A 118 36.98 23.90 12.44
N ALA A 119 36.19 23.27 13.33
CA ALA A 119 36.38 23.39 14.77
C ALA A 119 37.70 22.77 15.28
N LYS A 120 38.22 21.73 14.61
CA LYS A 120 39.53 21.15 14.92
C LYS A 120 40.67 22.04 14.44
N GLU A 121 40.55 22.62 13.24
CA GLU A 121 41.55 23.56 12.71
C GLU A 121 41.65 24.83 13.57
N GLU A 122 40.53 25.40 14.04
CA GLU A 122 40.57 26.54 14.96
C GLU A 122 41.24 26.20 16.31
N LYS A 123 41.00 25.00 16.85
CA LYS A 123 41.67 24.54 18.07
C LYS A 123 43.17 24.36 17.88
N LEU A 124 43.60 23.73 16.78
CA LEU A 124 45.02 23.54 16.47
C LEU A 124 45.73 24.88 16.23
N GLY A 125 45.07 25.83 15.54
CA GLY A 125 45.60 27.17 15.28
C GLY A 125 45.71 28.05 16.53
N SER A 126 44.92 27.78 17.57
CA SER A 126 45.02 28.47 18.86
C SER A 126 46.06 27.85 19.80
N GLU A 127 46.32 26.53 19.71
CA GLU A 127 47.36 25.84 20.50
C GLU A 127 48.80 26.13 20.02
N ILE A 128 49.02 26.44 18.74
CA ILE A 128 50.37 26.72 18.18
C ILE A 128 50.90 28.14 18.52
N LYS A 129 50.08 29.00 19.17
CA LYS A 129 50.43 30.41 19.47
C LYS A 129 51.06 30.67 20.84
N ILE A 130 51.62 29.67 21.52
CA ILE A 130 52.27 29.86 22.82
C ILE A 130 53.71 29.31 22.76
N ASP A 131 54.65 30.13 23.24
CA ASP A 131 56.10 29.93 23.38
C ASP A 131 57.01 30.32 22.20
N ILE A 132 57.10 31.63 21.94
CA ILE A 132 58.37 32.28 21.57
C ILE A 132 58.55 33.51 22.46
N ASP A 133 59.25 33.33 23.58
CA ASP A 133 59.80 34.42 24.40
C ASP A 133 61.15 34.86 23.80
N PHE A 134 61.30 36.18 23.62
CA PHE A 134 62.48 36.88 23.07
C PHE A 134 63.46 37.30 24.17
#